data_AF-A0A8J2QV12-F1
#
_entry.id   AF-A0A8J2QV12-F1
#
_cell.length_a   1.000
_cell.length_b   1.000
_cell.length_c   1.000
_cell.angle_alpha   90.00
_cell.angle_beta   90.00
_cell.angle_gamma   90.00
#
_symmetry.space_group_name_H-M   'P 1'
#
loop_
_entity.id
_entity.type
_entity.pdbx_description
1 polymer ?
#
loop_
_entity_poly.entity_id
_entity_poly.type
_entity_poly.pdbx_seq_one_letter_code
_entity_poly.pdbx_strand_id
1 'polypeptide(L)'
;MICFREDFTLQLLAKFKTKLHEIKEKRTDGDVTDDDDVTDDKWLGHKLHFEDKGAVLAKDASSKGDDWFDIYDPRNPINKRKREKDRKKNK
;
A
#
# COMPACT_ATOMS: atom_id res chain seq x y z
N MET A 1 -32.59 6.58 12.61
CA MET A 1 -31.79 5.36 12.36
C MET A 1 -30.42 5.65 11.71
N ILE A 2 -29.89 6.88 11.80
CA ILE A 2 -28.62 7.27 11.13
C ILE A 2 -27.41 7.14 12.09
N CYS A 3 -27.64 7.21 13.40
CA CYS A 3 -26.58 7.28 14.41
C CYS A 3 -26.00 5.92 14.83
N PHE A 4 -26.75 4.81 14.66
CA PHE A 4 -26.33 3.49 15.14
C PHE A 4 -24.98 3.02 14.56
N ARG A 5 -24.75 3.32 13.27
CA ARG A 5 -23.49 2.96 12.61
C ARG A 5 -22.33 3.78 13.16
N GLU A 6 -22.54 5.06 13.40
CA GLU A 6 -21.54 5.95 13.99
C GLU A 6 -21.21 5.51 15.42
N ASP A 7 -22.23 5.31 16.25
CA ASP A 7 -22.10 4.85 17.64
C ASP A 7 -21.31 3.54 17.72
N PHE A 8 -21.65 2.58 16.85
CA PHE A 8 -20.93 1.31 16.76
C PHE A 8 -19.45 1.50 16.36
N THR A 9 -19.18 2.34 15.35
CA THR A 9 -17.80 2.62 14.92
C THR A 9 -16.99 3.34 15.99
N LEU A 10 -17.60 4.26 16.75
CA LEU A 10 -16.96 4.96 17.85
C LEU A 10 -16.63 4.02 19.00
N GLN A 11 -17.51 3.07 19.32
CA GLN A 11 -17.22 2.03 20.31
C GLN A 11 -16.05 1.14 19.88
N LEU A 12 -15.98 0.77 18.59
CA LEU A 12 -14.87 -0.02 18.08
C LEU A 12 -13.55 0.76 18.11
N LEU A 13 -13.61 2.05 17.75
CA LEU A 13 -12.46 2.96 17.81
C LEU A 13 -11.96 3.17 19.24
N ALA A 14 -12.87 3.25 20.24
CA ALA A 14 -12.50 3.34 21.64
C ALA A 14 -11.71 2.09 22.09
N LYS A 15 -12.18 0.89 21.74
CA LYS A 15 -11.49 -0.38 22.03
C LYS A 15 -10.12 -0.46 21.34
N PHE A 16 -10.01 0.05 20.11
CA PHE A 16 -8.74 0.08 19.40
C PHE A 16 -7.73 1.02 20.08
N LYS A 17 -8.17 2.21 20.53
CA LYS A 17 -7.33 3.16 21.25
C LYS A 17 -6.79 2.60 22.57
N THR A 18 -7.61 1.90 23.35
CA THR A 18 -7.17 1.28 24.60
C THR A 18 -6.11 0.20 24.32
N LYS A 19 -6.35 -0.67 23.33
CA LYS A 19 -5.37 -1.69 22.91
C LYS A 19 -4.04 -1.07 22.49
N LEU A 20 -4.07 0.01 21.70
CA LEU A 20 -2.86 0.73 21.28
C LEU A 20 -2.08 1.33 22.47
N HIS A 21 -2.79 1.87 23.46
CA HIS A 21 -2.16 2.45 24.65
C HIS A 21 -1.41 1.38 25.45
N GLU A 22 -2.04 0.22 25.68
CA GLU A 22 -1.42 -0.91 26.38
C GLU A 22 -0.16 -1.40 25.67
N ILE A 23 -0.18 -1.48 24.33
CA ILE A 23 0.98 -1.88 23.53
C ILE A 23 2.10 -0.84 23.64
N LYS A 24 1.74 0.46 23.66
CA LYS A 24 2.72 1.55 23.76
C LYS A 24 3.41 1.59 25.12
N GLU A 25 2.68 1.34 26.21
CA GLU A 25 3.26 1.28 27.57
C GLU A 25 4.16 0.06 27.79
N LYS A 26 3.85 -1.07 27.16
CA LYS A 26 4.67 -2.29 27.24
C LYS A 26 5.99 -2.17 26.47
N ARG A 27 6.13 -1.22 25.55
CA ARG A 27 7.38 -0.99 24.81
C ARG A 27 8.33 -0.10 25.58
N THR A 28 9.56 -0.56 25.72
CA THR A 28 10.72 0.27 26.05
C THR A 28 11.35 0.77 24.75
N ASP A 29 11.84 2.01 24.73
CA ASP A 29 12.26 2.77 23.52
C ASP A 29 13.50 2.19 22.78
N GLY A 30 13.86 0.92 23.01
CA GLY A 30 15.04 0.26 22.43
C GLY A 30 14.77 -1.10 21.75
N ASP A 31 13.52 -1.57 21.73
CA ASP A 31 13.14 -2.85 21.09
C ASP A 31 12.65 -2.60 19.66
N VAL A 32 13.58 -2.22 18.77
CA VAL A 32 13.35 -2.21 17.32
C VAL A 32 14.06 -3.42 16.75
N THR A 33 13.45 -4.59 16.92
CA THR A 33 13.80 -5.78 16.13
C THR A 33 13.07 -5.68 14.80
N ASP A 34 13.81 -5.79 13.69
CA ASP A 34 13.30 -5.98 12.34
C ASP A 34 12.64 -7.38 12.29
N ASP A 35 11.43 -7.47 12.84
CA ASP A 35 10.61 -8.69 12.87
C ASP A 35 9.64 -8.59 11.69
N ASP A 36 9.93 -9.31 10.60
CA ASP A 36 9.10 -9.39 9.39
C ASP A 36 7.74 -10.07 9.65
N ASP A 37 7.51 -10.56 10.88
CA ASP A 37 6.30 -11.25 11.27
C ASP A 37 5.16 -10.27 11.64
N VAL A 38 4.37 -9.90 10.63
CA VAL A 38 3.17 -9.04 10.77
C VAL A 38 2.02 -9.75 11.50
N THR A 39 2.17 -11.04 11.81
CA THR A 39 1.11 -11.85 12.42
C THR A 39 0.84 -11.48 13.88
N ASP A 40 1.79 -10.82 14.56
CA ASP A 40 1.68 -10.36 15.94
C ASP A 40 1.25 -8.89 16.08
N ASP A 41 0.65 -8.51 17.21
CA ASP A 41 0.32 -7.11 17.56
C ASP A 41 1.56 -6.18 17.73
N LYS A 42 2.77 -6.72 17.52
CA LYS A 42 4.05 -6.02 17.54
C LYS A 42 4.24 -5.00 16.41
N TRP A 43 3.42 -4.98 15.37
CA TRP A 43 3.50 -3.89 14.39
C TRP A 43 2.79 -2.62 14.86
N LEU A 44 1.79 -2.73 15.76
CA LEU A 44 0.91 -1.62 16.15
C LEU A 44 1.61 -0.47 16.90
N GLY A 45 2.71 -0.75 17.60
CA GLY A 45 3.50 0.26 18.30
C GLY A 45 4.74 0.73 17.55
N HIS A 46 4.96 0.26 16.32
CA HIS A 46 6.10 0.70 15.50
C HIS A 46 5.87 2.14 15.01
N LYS A 47 6.91 2.99 15.05
CA LYS A 47 6.86 4.36 14.53
C LYS A 47 7.41 4.40 13.11
N LEU A 48 6.66 5.03 12.20
CA LEU A 48 7.16 5.26 10.84
C LEU A 48 8.23 6.36 10.86
N HIS A 49 9.45 6.00 10.50
CA HIS A 49 10.56 6.91 10.29
C HIS A 49 10.85 6.98 8.79
N PHE A 50 10.72 8.17 8.22
CA PHE A 50 11.06 8.42 6.83
C PHE A 50 12.39 9.16 6.76
N GLU A 51 13.26 8.74 5.86
CA GLU A 51 14.43 9.52 5.47
C GLU A 51 13.97 10.75 4.67
N ASP A 52 14.63 11.89 4.87
CA ASP A 52 14.31 13.13 4.15
C ASP A 52 14.80 13.05 2.70
N LYS A 53 14.01 12.38 1.85
CA LYS A 53 14.27 12.19 0.41
C LYS A 53 13.55 13.21 -0.46
N GLY A 54 13.00 14.27 0.14
CA GLY A 54 12.17 15.25 -0.56
C GLY A 54 10.84 14.66 -1.07
N ALA A 55 10.01 15.50 -1.68
CA ALA A 55 8.72 15.07 -2.22
C ALA A 55 8.91 14.21 -3.48
N VAL A 56 8.76 12.89 -3.34
CA VAL A 56 8.69 11.97 -4.47
C VAL A 56 7.23 11.92 -4.94
N LEU A 57 6.99 12.19 -6.23
CA LEU A 57 5.66 12.07 -6.83
C LEU A 57 5.22 10.61 -6.72
N ALA A 58 4.19 10.36 -5.91
CA ALA A 58 3.64 9.02 -5.73
C ALA A 58 3.15 8.47 -7.09
N LYS A 59 3.42 7.19 -7.36
CA LYS A 59 2.82 6.51 -8.51
C LYS A 59 1.34 6.30 -8.21
N ASP A 60 0.49 7.01 -8.95
CA ASP A 60 -0.95 6.81 -8.87
C ASP A 60 -1.32 5.44 -9.47
N ALA A 61 -2.07 4.64 -8.73
CA ALA A 61 -2.59 3.35 -9.18
C ALA A 61 -3.55 3.49 -10.37
N SER A 62 -4.10 4.67 -10.63
CA SER A 62 -4.93 4.96 -11.81
C SER A 62 -4.13 5.26 -13.08
N SER A 63 -2.80 5.47 -12.95
CA SER A 63 -1.94 5.77 -14.09
C SER A 63 -1.66 4.49 -14.90
N LYS A 64 -1.89 4.55 -16.21
CA LYS A 64 -1.66 3.43 -17.14
C LYS A 64 -0.16 3.19 -17.32
N GLY A 65 0.43 2.42 -16.39
CA GLY A 65 1.83 2.00 -16.44
C GLY A 65 2.11 0.89 -17.48
N ASP A 66 3.39 0.48 -17.57
CA ASP A 66 3.85 -0.53 -18.53
C ASP A 66 3.22 -1.94 -18.31
N ASP A 67 2.82 -2.24 -17.07
CA ASP A 67 2.18 -3.52 -16.70
C ASP A 67 0.64 -3.47 -16.71
N TRP A 68 0.05 -2.42 -17.29
CA TRP A 68 -1.42 -2.27 -17.35
C TRP A 68 -2.10 -3.33 -18.20
N PHE A 69 -1.37 -3.92 -19.15
CA PHE A 69 -1.85 -4.95 -20.05
C PHE A 69 -0.96 -6.17 -19.95
N ASP A 70 -1.57 -7.36 -19.95
CA ASP A 70 -0.84 -8.63 -19.98
C ASP A 70 0.11 -8.67 -21.19
N ILE A 71 1.19 -9.45 -21.10
CA ILE A 71 2.22 -9.55 -22.16
C ILE A 71 1.64 -10.05 -23.49
N TYR A 72 0.52 -10.78 -23.44
CA TYR A 72 -0.21 -11.28 -24.59
C TYR A 72 -1.34 -10.36 -25.06
N ASP A 73 -1.64 -9.28 -24.34
CA ASP A 73 -2.71 -8.36 -24.70
C ASP A 73 -2.30 -7.56 -25.97
N PRO A 74 -3.16 -7.49 -27.01
CA PRO A 74 -2.88 -6.75 -28.25
C PRO A 74 -2.71 -5.23 -28.07
N ARG A 75 -3.16 -4.68 -26.94
CA ARG A 75 -2.99 -3.27 -26.52
C ARG A 75 -1.67 -3.03 -25.80
N ASN A 76 -0.93 -4.09 -25.46
CA ASN A 76 0.38 -3.96 -24.85
C ASN A 76 1.32 -3.15 -25.79
N PRO A 77 2.01 -2.11 -25.27
CA PRO A 77 2.98 -1.32 -26.03
C PRO A 77 4.06 -2.14 -26.74
N ILE A 78 4.46 -3.28 -26.19
CA ILE A 78 5.43 -4.21 -26.80
C ILE A 78 4.84 -4.84 -28.07
N ASN A 79 3.59 -5.29 -28.00
CA ASN A 79 2.89 -5.91 -29.13
C ASN A 79 2.60 -4.89 -30.24
N LYS A 80 2.34 -3.62 -29.88
CA LYS A 80 2.22 -2.52 -30.86
C LYS A 80 3.50 -2.34 -31.68
N ARG A 81 4.68 -2.32 -31.03
CA ARG A 81 5.97 -2.19 -31.72
C ARG A 81 6.24 -3.33 -32.69
N LYS A 82 5.88 -4.57 -32.32
CA LYS A 82 6.02 -5.75 -33.20
C LYS A 82 5.09 -5.67 -34.41
N ARG A 83 3.80 -5.37 -34.17
CA ARG A 83 2.79 -5.20 -35.23
C ARG A 83 3.16 -4.10 -36.24
N GLU A 84 3.68 -2.96 -35.78
CA GLU A 84 4.07 -1.87 -36.68
C GLU A 84 5.32 -2.19 -37.51
N LYS A 85 6.27 -2.97 -36.96
CA LYS A 85 7.42 -3.48 -37.72
C LYS A 85 6.99 -4.46 -38.82
N ASP A 86 6.05 -5.36 -38.52
CA ASP A 86 5.53 -6.33 -39.49
C ASP A 86 4.74 -5.63 -40.62
N ARG A 87 3.94 -4.61 -40.29
CA ARG A 87 3.24 -3.78 -41.30
C ARG A 87 4.20 -2.97 -42.18
N LYS A 88 5.35 -2.53 -41.66
CA LYS A 88 6.38 -1.83 -42.44
C LYS A 88 7.19 -2.77 -43.34
N LYS A 89 7.36 -4.04 -42.96
CA LYS A 89 8.04 -5.04 -43.81
C LYS A 89 7.18 -5.51 -44.99
N ASN A 90 5.86 -5.50 -44.84
CA ASN A 90 4.92 -5.94 -45.87
C ASN A 90 4.49 -4.82 -46.83
N LYS A 91 5.21 -3.70 -46.87
CA LYS A 91 4.98 -2.57 -47.79
C LYS A 91 6.27 -2.23 -48.51
#